data_AF-A0A1S5VFQ6-F1
#
_entry.id   AF-A0A1S5VFQ6-F1
#
_cell.length_a   1.000
_cell.length_b   1.000
_cell.length_c   1.000
_cell.angle_alpha   90.00
_cell.angle_beta   90.00
_cell.angle_gamma   90.00
#
_symmetry.space_group_name_H-M   'P 1'
#
loop_
_entity.id
_entity.type
_entity.pdbx_description
1 polymer ?
#
loop_
_entity_poly.entity_id
_entity_poly.type
_entity_poly.pdbx_seq_one_letter_code
_entity_poly.pdbx_strand_id
1 'polypeptide(L)'
;MSKLVLKGGTMLQFLSWTLTFAVGAWALNCVAIPVMFIINQHSHHVKPVQYTLVYPTGYPWDITAPGFLYKVHFIYESAATVALFCITVGVDSLFTMYGWQMVAQFREMSHRITHISEKDDEKDVLRECVLQHQKIIKCRDILQKIYGPIVLWIITTNAVILCTLIFQVTRVWKFRISCSVL
;
A
#
# COMPACT_ATOMS: atom_id res chain seq x y z
N MET A 1 12.18 -30.66 5.66
CA MET A 1 11.77 -29.43 6.37
C MET A 1 11.78 -28.18 5.47
N SER A 2 12.68 -28.05 4.47
CA SER A 2 12.70 -26.90 3.54
C SER A 2 11.42 -26.70 2.71
N LYS A 3 10.65 -27.76 2.40
CA LYS A 3 9.41 -27.63 1.61
C LYS A 3 8.28 -26.85 2.32
N LEU A 4 8.16 -26.95 3.65
CA LEU A 4 7.15 -26.22 4.42
C LEU A 4 7.55 -24.75 4.64
N VAL A 5 8.85 -24.53 4.81
CA VAL A 5 9.53 -23.22 4.87
C VAL A 5 9.34 -22.47 3.56
N LEU A 6 9.59 -23.13 2.41
CA LEU A 6 9.33 -22.58 1.09
C LEU A 6 7.83 -22.30 0.92
N LYS A 7 6.96 -23.27 1.23
CA LYS A 7 5.50 -23.16 1.01
C LYS A 7 4.87 -21.99 1.79
N GLY A 8 5.29 -21.74 3.03
CA GLY A 8 4.83 -20.59 3.81
C GLY A 8 5.34 -19.24 3.27
N GLY A 9 6.59 -19.18 2.80
CA GLY A 9 7.14 -17.99 2.15
C GLY A 9 6.53 -17.71 0.79
N THR A 10 6.30 -18.75 -0.02
CA THR A 10 5.64 -18.65 -1.31
C THR A 10 4.19 -18.19 -1.18
N MET A 11 3.48 -18.63 -0.14
CA MET A 11 2.11 -18.17 0.14
C MET A 11 2.07 -16.68 0.52
N LEU A 12 3.00 -16.21 1.35
CA LEU A 12 3.08 -14.79 1.71
C LEU A 12 3.52 -13.93 0.51
N GLN A 13 4.47 -14.40 -0.28
CA GLN A 13 4.92 -13.73 -1.50
C GLN A 13 3.81 -13.65 -2.55
N PHE A 14 3.05 -14.72 -2.73
CA PHE A 14 1.90 -14.73 -3.62
C PHE A 14 0.84 -13.72 -3.15
N LEU A 15 0.50 -13.71 -1.86
CA LEU A 15 -0.46 -12.77 -1.29
C LEU A 15 0.02 -11.32 -1.48
N SER A 16 1.30 -11.04 -1.19
CA SER A 16 1.92 -9.73 -1.39
C SER A 16 1.90 -9.30 -2.86
N TRP A 17 2.28 -10.16 -3.80
CA TRP A 17 2.19 -9.86 -5.22
C TRP A 17 0.76 -9.61 -5.66
N THR A 18 -0.21 -10.44 -5.26
CA THR A 18 -1.61 -10.22 -5.61
C THR A 18 -2.13 -8.87 -5.08
N LEU A 19 -1.75 -8.48 -3.87
CA LEU A 19 -2.08 -7.17 -3.31
C LEU A 19 -1.42 -6.03 -4.09
N THR A 20 -0.13 -6.15 -4.43
CA THR A 20 0.58 -5.13 -5.21
C THR A 20 -0.02 -4.96 -6.61
N PHE A 21 -0.37 -6.05 -7.29
CA PHE A 21 -1.03 -5.99 -8.60
C PHE A 21 -2.43 -5.40 -8.50
N ALA A 22 -3.21 -5.75 -7.48
CA ALA A 22 -4.54 -5.19 -7.26
C ALA A 22 -4.49 -3.68 -6.99
N VAL A 23 -3.56 -3.24 -6.14
CA VAL A 23 -3.36 -1.83 -5.77
C VAL A 23 -2.81 -1.03 -6.96
N GLY A 24 -1.93 -1.62 -7.78
CA GLY A 24 -1.46 -1.02 -9.03
C GLY A 24 -2.56 -0.87 -10.08
N ALA A 25 -3.40 -1.90 -10.24
CA ALA A 25 -4.57 -1.82 -11.11
C ALA A 25 -5.57 -0.76 -10.64
N TRP A 26 -5.77 -0.60 -9.32
CA TRP A 26 -6.61 0.46 -8.78
C TRP A 26 -6.04 1.85 -9.09
N ALA A 27 -4.74 2.08 -8.90
CA ALA A 27 -4.10 3.35 -9.22
C ALA A 27 -4.26 3.72 -10.71
N LEU A 28 -4.11 2.75 -11.62
CA LEU A 28 -4.35 2.95 -13.05
C LEU A 28 -5.82 3.29 -13.36
N ASN A 29 -6.76 2.62 -12.69
CA ASN A 29 -8.18 2.92 -12.82
C ASN A 29 -8.52 4.35 -12.33
N CYS A 30 -7.91 4.83 -11.25
CA CYS A 30 -8.10 6.21 -10.78
C CYS A 30 -7.73 7.26 -11.84
N VAL A 31 -6.69 7.01 -12.63
CA VAL A 31 -6.29 7.90 -13.74
C VAL A 31 -7.19 7.70 -14.98
N ALA A 32 -7.66 6.47 -15.22
CA ALA A 32 -8.51 6.15 -16.36
C ALA A 32 -9.95 6.68 -16.22
N ILE A 33 -10.52 6.73 -15.00
CA ILE A 33 -11.89 7.20 -14.74
C ILE A 33 -12.18 8.61 -15.32
N PRO A 34 -11.37 9.66 -15.07
CA PRO A 34 -11.62 10.98 -15.64
C PRO A 34 -11.52 10.98 -17.17
N VAL A 35 -10.60 10.18 -17.73
CA VAL A 35 -10.45 10.03 -19.18
C VAL A 35 -11.68 9.36 -19.80
N MET A 36 -12.16 8.27 -19.20
CA MET A 36 -13.37 7.56 -19.63
C MET A 36 -14.61 8.45 -19.53
N PHE A 37 -14.72 9.26 -18.47
CA PHE A 37 -15.82 10.21 -18.31
C PHE A 37 -15.83 11.28 -19.40
N ILE A 38 -14.66 11.85 -19.73
CA ILE A 38 -14.51 12.84 -20.81
C ILE A 38 -14.84 12.21 -22.18
N ILE A 39 -14.37 10.98 -22.45
CA ILE A 39 -14.70 10.25 -23.70
C ILE A 39 -16.21 10.01 -23.81
N ASN A 40 -16.85 9.60 -22.71
CA ASN A 40 -18.28 9.35 -22.67
C ASN A 40 -19.10 10.64 -22.90
N GLN A 41 -18.72 11.76 -22.28
CA GLN A 41 -19.35 13.06 -22.51
C GLN A 41 -19.22 13.55 -23.95
N HIS A 42 -18.08 13.29 -24.58
CA HIS A 42 -17.83 13.63 -25.98
C HIS A 42 -18.64 12.74 -26.94
N SER A 43 -18.86 11.46 -26.60
CA SER A 43 -19.71 10.56 -27.37
C SER A 43 -21.18 10.97 -27.30
N HIS A 44 -21.67 11.36 -26.13
CA HIS A 44 -23.07 11.75 -25.89
C HIS A 44 -23.40 13.23 -26.19
N HIS A 45 -22.46 14.01 -26.74
CA HIS A 45 -22.65 15.41 -27.15
C HIS A 45 -23.25 16.32 -26.06
N VAL A 46 -23.00 16.03 -24.78
CA VAL A 46 -23.49 16.83 -23.65
C VAL A 46 -22.67 18.12 -23.56
N LYS A 47 -23.30 19.27 -23.79
CA LYS A 47 -22.71 20.60 -23.57
C LYS A 47 -23.26 21.20 -22.28
N PRO A 48 -22.44 21.78 -21.38
CA PRO A 48 -20.99 21.96 -21.46
C PRO A 48 -20.19 20.72 -21.01
N VAL A 49 -19.07 20.45 -21.69
CA VAL A 49 -18.13 19.37 -21.30
C VAL A 49 -17.43 19.77 -20.01
N GLN A 50 -17.57 18.95 -18.96
CA GLN A 50 -16.92 19.19 -17.69
C GLN A 50 -15.58 18.45 -17.65
N TYR A 51 -14.50 19.21 -17.76
CA TYR A 51 -13.14 18.68 -17.69
C TYR A 51 -12.74 18.46 -16.23
N THR A 52 -13.04 17.27 -15.73
CA THR A 52 -12.66 16.86 -14.38
C THR A 52 -11.15 16.58 -14.33
N LEU A 53 -10.45 17.21 -13.39
CA LEU A 53 -9.05 16.90 -13.06
C LEU A 53 -8.97 15.60 -12.25
N VAL A 54 -7.78 15.01 -12.12
CA VAL A 54 -7.61 13.75 -11.37
C VAL A 54 -7.98 13.94 -9.90
N TYR A 55 -7.70 15.13 -9.37
CA TYR A 55 -8.17 15.56 -8.06
C TYR A 55 -9.07 16.80 -8.20
N PRO A 56 -10.27 16.82 -7.57
CA PRO A 56 -11.12 18.00 -7.53
C PRO A 56 -10.54 19.01 -6.52
N THR A 57 -9.45 19.68 -6.90
CA THR A 57 -8.74 20.67 -6.08
C THR A 57 -8.90 22.07 -6.69
N GLY A 58 -9.12 23.08 -5.85
CA GLY A 58 -9.15 24.47 -6.28
C GLY A 58 -7.73 25.01 -6.47
N TYR A 59 -7.44 25.52 -7.66
CA TYR A 59 -6.16 26.14 -7.98
C TYR A 59 -6.30 27.68 -8.01
N PRO A 60 -5.26 28.45 -7.62
CA PRO A 60 -5.31 29.91 -7.61
C PRO A 60 -5.26 30.55 -9.01
N TRP A 61 -5.14 29.76 -10.07
CA TRP A 61 -5.18 30.19 -11.47
C TRP A 61 -6.35 29.52 -12.22
N ASP A 62 -6.89 30.22 -13.21
CA ASP A 62 -8.01 29.71 -14.01
C ASP A 62 -7.54 28.60 -14.96
N ILE A 63 -8.03 27.38 -14.71
CA ILE A 63 -7.79 26.23 -15.59
C ILE A 63 -8.79 26.33 -16.74
N THR A 64 -8.43 27.05 -17.80
CA THR A 64 -9.25 27.13 -19.02
C THR A 64 -9.17 25.79 -19.76
N ALA A 65 -10.19 24.96 -19.61
CA ALA A 65 -10.34 23.73 -20.39
C ALA A 65 -11.09 24.01 -21.70
N PRO A 66 -10.72 23.44 -22.87
CA PRO A 66 -9.64 22.48 -23.16
C PRO A 66 -8.33 23.15 -23.66
N GLY A 67 -7.71 24.02 -22.86
CA GLY A 67 -6.43 24.63 -23.19
C GLY A 67 -5.21 23.71 -22.99
N PHE A 68 -4.04 24.16 -23.47
CA PHE A 68 -2.75 23.50 -23.23
C PHE A 68 -2.43 23.38 -21.73
N LEU A 69 -2.78 24.40 -20.94
CA LEU A 69 -2.57 24.44 -19.50
C LEU A 69 -3.25 23.26 -18.77
N TYR A 70 -4.46 22.89 -19.19
CA TYR A 70 -5.19 21.74 -18.65
C TYR A 70 -4.43 20.42 -18.87
N LYS A 71 -3.87 20.21 -20.08
CA LYS A 71 -3.10 19.00 -20.39
C LYS A 71 -1.84 18.88 -19.55
N VAL A 72 -1.13 20.00 -19.34
CA VAL A 72 0.06 20.04 -18.49
C VAL A 72 -0.30 19.71 -17.04
N HIS A 73 -1.39 20.29 -16.51
CA HIS A 73 -1.88 19.95 -15.17
C HIS A 73 -2.25 18.49 -15.03
N PHE A 74 -2.99 17.95 -15.99
CA PHE A 74 -3.38 16.54 -15.97
C PHE A 74 -2.17 15.60 -15.96
N ILE A 75 -1.16 15.87 -16.80
CA ILE A 75 0.08 15.09 -16.82
C ILE A 75 0.81 15.21 -15.49
N TYR A 76 0.94 16.42 -14.95
CA TYR A 76 1.60 16.66 -13.67
C TYR A 76 0.89 15.92 -12.52
N GLU A 77 -0.43 16.03 -12.41
CA GLU A 77 -1.21 15.32 -11.40
C GLU A 77 -1.07 13.80 -11.55
N SER A 78 -1.14 13.28 -12.78
CA SER A 78 -0.97 11.85 -13.02
C SER A 78 0.42 11.35 -12.62
N ALA A 79 1.47 12.11 -12.93
CA ALA A 79 2.85 11.78 -12.56
C ALA A 79 3.06 11.84 -11.05
N ALA A 80 2.49 12.84 -10.38
CA ALA A 80 2.52 12.96 -8.92
C ALA A 80 1.82 11.76 -8.25
N THR A 81 0.66 11.34 -8.74
CA THR A 81 -0.06 10.16 -8.24
C THR A 81 0.77 8.89 -8.36
N VAL A 82 1.39 8.66 -9.53
CA VAL A 82 2.26 7.49 -9.75
C VAL A 82 3.48 7.53 -8.83
N ALA A 83 4.11 8.69 -8.67
CA ALA A 83 5.26 8.84 -7.77
C ALA A 83 4.88 8.55 -6.30
N LEU A 84 3.78 9.12 -5.81
CA LEU A 84 3.27 8.88 -4.45
C LEU A 84 2.93 7.40 -4.23
N PHE A 85 2.34 6.77 -5.23
CA PHE A 85 2.05 5.34 -5.22
C PHE A 85 3.32 4.51 -5.09
N CYS A 86 4.32 4.75 -5.94
CA CYS A 86 5.60 4.03 -5.91
C CYS A 86 6.31 4.19 -4.56
N ILE A 87 6.32 5.40 -4.00
CA ILE A 87 6.94 5.67 -2.69
C ILE A 87 6.22 4.87 -1.60
N THR A 88 4.88 4.91 -1.57
CA THR A 88 4.08 4.22 -0.54
C THR A 88 4.28 2.71 -0.60
N VAL A 89 4.14 2.12 -1.78
CA VAL A 89 4.37 0.68 -1.99
C VAL A 89 5.80 0.29 -1.66
N GLY A 90 6.78 1.14 -1.97
CA GLY A 90 8.19 0.92 -1.63
C GLY A 90 8.40 0.87 -0.11
N VAL A 91 7.85 1.82 0.63
CA VAL A 91 7.96 1.89 2.09
C VAL A 91 7.32 0.67 2.76
N ASP A 92 6.12 0.27 2.32
CA ASP A 92 5.40 -0.90 2.84
C ASP A 92 6.15 -2.21 2.55
N SER A 93 6.72 -2.32 1.35
CA SER A 93 7.51 -3.47 0.92
C SER A 93 8.78 -3.60 1.75
N LEU A 94 9.48 -2.48 1.99
CA LEU A 94 10.69 -2.45 2.82
C LEU A 94 10.39 -2.86 4.26
N PHE A 95 9.32 -2.33 4.86
CA PHE A 95 8.90 -2.72 6.21
C PHE A 95 8.62 -4.23 6.31
N THR A 96 7.86 -4.76 5.34
CA THR A 96 7.52 -6.19 5.29
C THR A 96 8.76 -7.06 5.09
N MET A 97 9.71 -6.61 4.26
CA MET A 97 10.99 -7.30 4.04
C MET A 97 11.81 -7.40 5.32
N TYR A 98 11.92 -6.31 6.09
CA TYR A 98 12.63 -6.32 7.38
C TYR A 98 11.96 -7.27 8.39
N GLY A 99 10.62 -7.24 8.49
CA GLY A 99 9.87 -8.18 9.31
C GLY A 99 10.13 -9.64 8.91
N TRP A 100 10.11 -9.92 7.62
CA TRP A 100 10.40 -11.25 7.08
C TRP A 100 11.82 -11.72 7.40
N GLN A 101 12.82 -10.84 7.24
CA GLN A 101 14.21 -11.16 7.57
C GLN A 101 14.38 -11.50 9.05
N MET A 102 13.76 -10.75 9.96
CA MET A 102 13.80 -11.05 11.40
C MET A 102 13.20 -12.42 11.69
N VAL A 103 12.01 -12.72 11.15
CA VAL A 103 11.35 -14.03 11.33
C VAL A 103 12.19 -15.17 10.76
N ALA A 104 12.84 -14.98 9.61
CA ALA A 104 13.71 -15.96 9.01
C ALA A 104 14.93 -16.28 9.89
N GLN A 105 15.59 -15.25 10.43
CA GLN A 105 16.72 -15.39 11.35
C GLN A 105 16.32 -16.11 12.65
N PHE A 106 15.18 -15.74 13.23
CA PHE A 106 14.63 -16.44 14.39
C PHE A 106 14.38 -17.93 14.14
N ARG A 107 13.86 -18.26 12.96
CA ARG A 107 13.59 -19.65 12.61
C ARG A 107 14.86 -20.46 12.38
N GLU A 108 15.90 -19.85 11.81
CA GLU A 108 17.21 -20.47 11.65
C GLU A 108 17.83 -20.77 13.03
N MET A 109 17.81 -19.79 13.94
CA MET A 109 18.24 -19.96 15.33
C MET A 109 17.49 -21.11 16.03
N SER A 110 16.16 -21.14 15.91
CA SER A 110 15.35 -22.22 16.47
C SER A 110 15.75 -23.58 15.90
N HIS A 111 15.97 -23.66 14.58
CA HIS A 111 16.40 -24.90 13.95
C HIS A 111 17.77 -25.37 14.43
N ARG A 112 18.73 -24.44 14.59
CA ARG A 112 20.07 -24.72 15.11
C ARG A 112 20.04 -25.23 16.56
N ILE A 113 19.21 -24.63 17.42
CA ILE A 113 19.03 -25.10 18.80
C ILE A 113 18.39 -26.50 18.85
N THR A 114 17.40 -26.79 17.99
CA THR A 114 16.71 -28.09 18.00
C THR A 114 17.54 -29.23 17.39
N HIS A 115 18.52 -28.93 16.52
CA HIS A 115 19.37 -29.92 15.84
C HIS A 115 20.85 -29.79 16.23
N ILE A 116 21.13 -29.54 17.52
CA ILE A 116 22.50 -29.57 18.04
C ILE A 116 23.06 -30.98 17.80
N SER A 117 24.17 -31.07 17.06
CA SER A 117 24.85 -32.34 16.80
C SER A 117 25.74 -32.68 17.99
N GLU A 118 25.90 -33.96 18.33
CA GLU A 118 26.81 -34.44 19.39
C GLU A 118 28.29 -34.01 19.19
N LYS A 119 28.64 -33.49 18.00
CA LYS A 119 29.98 -32.98 17.67
C LYS A 119 30.16 -31.49 17.93
N ASP A 120 29.08 -30.72 18.10
CA ASP A 120 29.15 -29.29 18.35
C ASP A 120 29.20 -29.01 19.86
N ASP A 121 30.03 -28.06 20.29
CA ASP A 121 30.01 -27.61 21.68
C ASP A 121 28.69 -26.85 21.95
N GLU A 122 27.78 -27.46 22.70
CA GLU A 122 26.44 -26.93 22.96
C GLU A 122 26.49 -25.49 23.52
N LYS A 123 27.54 -25.18 24.29
CA LYS A 123 27.74 -23.86 24.90
C LYS A 123 28.07 -22.79 23.86
N ASP A 124 28.88 -23.11 22.87
CA ASP A 124 29.21 -22.17 21.79
C ASP A 124 28.01 -21.89 20.88
N VAL A 125 27.23 -22.91 20.53
CA VAL A 125 25.99 -22.75 19.74
C VAL A 125 24.97 -21.89 20.50
N LEU A 126 24.80 -22.14 21.79
CA LEU A 126 23.90 -21.36 22.64
C LEU A 126 24.36 -19.91 22.76
N ARG A 127 25.67 -19.69 22.97
CA ARG A 127 26.25 -18.35 23.06
C ARG A 127 26.05 -17.57 21.76
N GLU A 128 26.28 -18.19 20.62
CA GLU A 128 26.07 -17.56 19.31
C GLU A 128 24.59 -17.20 19.13
N CYS A 129 23.68 -18.11 19.46
CA CYS A 129 22.25 -17.87 19.34
C CYS A 129 21.78 -16.70 20.22
N VAL A 130 22.28 -16.60 21.46
CA VAL A 130 21.98 -15.48 22.36
C VAL A 130 22.51 -14.15 21.80
N LEU A 131 23.73 -14.15 21.24
CA LEU A 131 24.30 -12.96 20.62
C LEU A 131 23.51 -12.52 19.38
N GLN A 132 23.07 -13.46 18.54
CA GLN A 132 22.24 -13.15 17.39
C GLN A 132 20.85 -12.64 17.81
N HIS A 133 20.24 -13.24 18.84
CA HIS A 133 18.97 -12.78 19.41
C HIS A 133 19.06 -11.32 19.92
N GLN A 134 20.12 -10.99 20.64
CA GLN A 134 20.38 -9.61 21.09
C GLN A 134 20.51 -8.62 19.92
N LYS A 135 21.15 -9.03 18.81
CA LYS A 135 21.22 -8.20 17.59
C LYS A 135 19.83 -7.97 16.98
N ILE A 136 18.98 -8.99 16.92
CA ILE A 136 17.61 -8.84 16.41
C ILE A 136 16.79 -7.88 17.28
N ILE A 137 16.88 -7.99 18.62
CA ILE A 137 16.18 -7.07 19.52
C ILE A 137 16.59 -5.62 19.24
N LYS A 138 17.89 -5.35 19.08
CA LYS A 138 18.38 -4.01 18.72
C LYS A 138 17.87 -3.55 17.36
N CYS A 139 17.86 -4.44 16.36
CA CYS A 139 17.33 -4.13 15.03
C CYS A 139 15.84 -3.80 15.07
N ARG A 140 15.05 -4.56 15.83
CA ARG A 140 13.63 -4.32 16.06
C ARG A 140 13.38 -2.97 16.72
N ASP A 141 14.22 -2.56 17.68
CA ASP A 141 14.09 -1.27 18.35
C ASP A 141 14.34 -0.10 17.39
N ILE A 142 15.38 -0.21 16.55
CA ILE A 142 15.67 0.77 15.48
C ILE A 142 14.51 0.83 14.48
N LEU A 143 14.00 -0.33 14.04
CA LEU A 143 12.89 -0.40 13.11
C LEU A 143 11.62 0.23 13.70
N GLN A 144 11.30 -0.06 14.96
CA GLN A 144 10.14 0.52 15.63
C GLN A 144 10.29 2.04 15.81
N LYS A 145 11.49 2.53 16.10
CA LYS A 145 11.73 3.98 16.24
C LYS A 145 11.47 4.74 14.94
N ILE A 146 11.79 4.13 13.80
CA ILE A 146 11.62 4.73 12.46
C ILE A 146 10.18 4.54 11.95
N TYR A 147 9.69 3.30 11.96
CA TYR A 147 8.39 2.94 11.37
C TYR A 147 7.21 3.09 12.32
N GLY A 148 7.43 3.19 13.64
CA GLY A 148 6.37 3.37 14.63
C GLY A 148 5.47 4.56 14.34
N PRO A 149 6.03 5.77 14.16
CA PRO A 149 5.25 6.95 13.77
C PRO A 149 4.53 6.80 12.42
N ILE A 150 5.19 6.17 11.44
CA ILE A 150 4.64 5.94 10.10
C ILE A 150 3.40 5.05 10.19
N VAL A 151 3.49 3.94 10.91
CA VAL A 151 2.38 2.99 11.09
C VAL A 151 1.22 3.64 11.86
N LEU A 152 1.52 4.43 12.90
CA LEU A 152 0.48 5.17 13.62
C LEU A 152 -0.25 6.13 12.69
N TRP A 153 0.49 6.90 11.89
CA TRP A 153 -0.09 7.81 10.91
C TRP A 153 -0.98 7.08 9.91
N ILE A 154 -0.50 5.97 9.34
CA ILE A 154 -1.25 5.15 8.40
C ILE A 154 -2.55 4.62 9.02
N ILE A 155 -2.51 4.11 10.25
CA ILE A 155 -3.69 3.59 10.95
C ILE A 155 -4.71 4.71 11.16
N THR A 156 -4.26 5.90 11.61
CA THR A 156 -5.14 7.05 11.81
C THR A 156 -5.77 7.52 10.51
N THR A 157 -4.99 7.67 9.42
CA THR A 157 -5.54 8.11 8.13
C THR A 157 -6.51 7.09 7.57
N ASN A 158 -6.20 5.79 7.67
CA ASN A 158 -7.10 4.73 7.20
C ASN A 158 -8.41 4.70 7.98
N ALA A 159 -8.37 4.89 9.29
CA ALA A 159 -9.58 4.98 10.11
C ALA A 159 -10.48 6.14 9.63
N VAL A 160 -9.90 7.33 9.43
CA VAL A 160 -10.65 8.50 8.94
C VAL A 160 -11.23 8.23 7.55
N ILE A 161 -10.42 7.69 6.62
CA ILE A 161 -10.87 7.36 5.27
C ILE A 161 -12.03 6.37 5.30
N LEU A 162 -11.91 5.27 6.05
CA LEU A 162 -12.98 4.26 6.17
C LEU A 162 -14.26 4.87 6.74
N CYS A 163 -14.17 5.70 7.79
CA CYS A 163 -15.32 6.39 8.34
C CYS A 163 -16.00 7.30 7.30
N THR A 164 -15.22 8.07 6.53
CA THR A 164 -15.79 8.93 5.48
C THR A 164 -16.43 8.14 4.34
N LEU A 165 -15.82 7.02 3.93
CA LEU A 165 -16.35 6.15 2.89
C LEU A 165 -17.70 5.53 3.30
N ILE A 166 -17.79 5.01 4.53
CA ILE A 166 -19.04 4.46 5.07
C ILE A 166 -20.13 5.53 5.03
N PHE A 167 -19.83 6.74 5.47
CA PHE A 167 -20.78 7.84 5.47
C PHE A 167 -21.26 8.22 4.06
N GLN A 168 -20.34 8.30 3.08
CA GLN A 168 -20.69 8.57 1.69
C GLN A 168 -21.60 7.48 1.12
N VAL A 169 -21.27 6.21 1.35
CA VAL A 169 -22.08 5.07 0.91
C VAL A 169 -23.47 5.13 1.52
N THR A 170 -23.60 5.38 2.82
CA THR A 170 -24.91 5.49 3.49
C THR A 170 -25.76 6.62 2.89
N ARG A 171 -25.17 7.77 2.57
CA ARG A 171 -25.91 8.87 1.94
C ARG A 171 -26.40 8.53 0.54
N VAL A 172 -25.55 7.93 -0.29
CA VAL A 172 -25.91 7.51 -1.65
C VAL A 172 -27.03 6.47 -1.63
N TRP A 173 -26.95 5.49 -0.72
CA TRP A 173 -28.01 4.51 -0.52
C TRP A 173 -29.34 5.14 -0.11
N LYS A 174 -29.30 6.07 0.86
CA LYS A 174 -30.51 6.79 1.31
C LYS A 174 -31.15 7.60 0.17
N PHE A 175 -30.33 8.28 -0.65
CA PHE A 175 -30.81 9.02 -1.81
C PHE A 175 -31.42 8.09 -2.88
N ARG A 176 -30.76 6.97 -3.19
CA ARG A 176 -31.27 5.99 -4.15
C ARG A 176 -32.60 5.38 -3.72
N ILE A 177 -32.76 5.04 -2.44
CA ILE A 177 -34.02 4.51 -1.89
C ILE A 177 -35.13 5.56 -1.97
N SER A 178 -34.85 6.82 -1.64
CA SER A 178 -35.85 7.90 -1.72
C SER A 178 -36.32 8.17 -3.16
N CYS A 179 -35.49 7.91 -4.16
CA CYS A 179 -35.82 8.10 -5.58
C CYS A 179 -36.49 6.87 -6.22
N SER A 180 -36.43 5.69 -5.60
CA SER A 180 -37.17 4.49 -6.04
C SER A 180 -38.54 4.33 -5.39
N VAL A 181 -38.83 5.09 -4.34
CA VAL A 181 -40.12 5.11 -3.63
C VAL A 181 -41.02 6.27 -4.11
N LEU A 182 -40.48 7.18 -4.94
CA LEU A 182 -41.20 8.25 -5.63
C LEU A 182 -41.43 7.86 -7.10
#